data_AF-A0A523ZA27-F1
#
_entry.id   AF-A0A523ZA27-F1
#
_cell.length_a   1.000
_cell.length_b   1.000
_cell.length_c   1.000
_cell.angle_alpha   90.00
_cell.angle_beta   90.00
_cell.angle_gamma   90.00
#
_symmetry.space_group_name_H-M   'P 1'
#
loop_
_entity.id
_entity.type
_entity.pdbx_description
1 polymer ?
#
loop_
_entity_poly.entity_id
_entity_poly.type
_entity_poly.pdbx_seq_one_letter_code
_entity_poly.pdbx_strand_id
1 'polypeptide(L)'
;MKILNKTEVLQQLCKTNKKYGMYISFSEDEDWAEIEKAAPYLTKDCDQILVDCEAWLLFDNGEEMHKYYDQTVGGDGPTKLNNYNGLAVVYALTCNPHGQLENENT
;
A
#
# COMPACT_ATOMS: atom_id res chain seq x y z
N MET A 1 17.53 14.57 -16.07
CA MET A 1 16.32 13.74 -15.90
C MET A 1 16.76 12.45 -15.22
N LYS A 2 16.24 12.13 -14.04
CA LYS A 2 16.50 10.87 -13.34
C LYS A 2 15.25 10.01 -13.47
N ILE A 3 15.39 8.76 -13.89
CA ILE A 3 14.30 7.78 -13.84
C ILE A 3 14.22 7.31 -12.39
N LEU A 4 13.02 7.39 -11.81
CA LEU A 4 12.76 6.95 -10.44
C LEU A 4 12.18 5.54 -10.46
N ASN A 5 12.57 4.70 -9.50
CA ASN A 5 11.87 3.46 -9.22
C ASN A 5 10.62 3.71 -8.33
N LYS A 6 9.80 2.69 -8.12
CA LYS A 6 8.51 2.80 -7.41
C LYS A 6 8.65 3.26 -5.96
N THR A 7 9.68 2.78 -5.26
CA THR A 7 10.03 3.23 -3.91
C THR A 7 10.43 4.70 -3.91
N GLU A 8 11.27 5.12 -4.86
CA GLU A 8 11.68 6.51 -4.99
C GLU A 8 10.49 7.42 -5.34
N VAL A 9 9.54 6.93 -6.16
CA VAL A 9 8.28 7.63 -6.44
C VAL A 9 7.48 7.83 -5.15
N LEU A 10 7.28 6.79 -4.35
CA LEU A 10 6.59 6.91 -3.05
C LEU A 10 7.27 7.95 -2.16
N GLN A 11 8.60 7.86 -1.99
CA GLN A 11 9.35 8.81 -1.16
C GLN A 11 9.21 10.26 -1.66
N GLN A 12 9.24 10.49 -2.98
CA GLN A 12 9.02 11.83 -3.53
C GLN A 12 7.58 12.31 -3.37
N LEU A 13 6.58 11.42 -3.49
CA LEU A 13 5.18 11.75 -3.28
C LEU A 13 4.94 12.19 -1.83
N CYS A 14 5.41 11.43 -0.84
CA CYS A 14 5.25 11.77 0.58
C CYS A 14 5.94 13.10 0.90
N LYS A 15 7.18 13.28 0.44
CA LYS A 15 7.97 14.49 0.70
C LYS A 15 7.36 15.73 0.06
N THR A 16 6.91 15.64 -1.19
CA THR A 16 6.35 16.77 -1.94
C THR A 16 5.02 17.21 -1.37
N ASN A 17 4.16 16.25 -1.03
CA ASN A 17 2.81 16.52 -0.52
C ASN A 17 2.77 16.75 0.99
N LYS A 18 3.87 16.49 1.71
CA LYS A 18 3.92 16.49 3.18
C LYS A 18 2.87 15.56 3.79
N LYS A 19 2.65 14.42 3.16
CA LYS A 19 1.67 13.40 3.55
C LYS A 19 2.39 12.09 3.90
N TYR A 20 1.73 11.27 4.69
CA TYR A 20 2.09 9.86 4.82
C TYR A 20 1.67 9.14 3.55
N GLY A 21 2.33 8.04 3.20
CA GLY A 21 1.99 7.31 2.00
C GLY A 21 2.26 5.83 2.11
N MET A 22 1.55 5.08 1.28
CA MET A 22 1.66 3.64 1.18
C MET A 22 1.70 3.26 -0.31
N TYR A 23 2.69 2.48 -0.68
CA TYR A 23 2.75 1.80 -1.97
C TYR A 23 2.25 0.37 -1.77
N ILE A 24 1.43 -0.12 -2.70
CA ILE A 24 1.04 -1.52 -2.75
C ILE A 24 1.16 -2.09 -4.15
N SER A 25 1.34 -3.41 -4.23
CA SER A 25 1.43 -4.16 -5.48
C SER A 25 0.89 -5.56 -5.31
N PHE A 26 0.21 -6.04 -6.34
CA PHE A 26 -0.39 -7.37 -6.38
C PHE A 26 -0.28 -7.97 -7.78
N SER A 27 -0.58 -9.26 -7.92
CA SER A 27 -0.45 -9.97 -9.19
C SER A 27 -1.64 -9.72 -10.13
N GLU A 28 -1.36 -9.60 -11.43
CA GLU A 28 -2.40 -9.59 -12.48
C GLU A 28 -3.11 -10.94 -12.62
N ASP A 29 -2.47 -12.02 -12.19
CA ASP A 29 -3.03 -13.38 -12.26
C ASP A 29 -4.06 -13.67 -11.16
N GLU A 30 -4.17 -12.80 -10.16
CA GLU A 30 -5.08 -12.95 -9.02
C GLU A 30 -6.46 -12.36 -9.32
N ASP A 31 -7.51 -13.04 -8.85
CA ASP A 31 -8.88 -12.53 -8.97
C ASP A 31 -9.01 -11.25 -8.13
N TRP A 32 -9.52 -10.19 -8.75
CA TRP A 32 -9.78 -8.91 -8.09
C TRP A 32 -10.59 -9.08 -6.80
N ALA A 33 -11.56 -10.01 -6.76
CA ALA A 33 -12.34 -10.27 -5.55
C ALA A 33 -11.50 -10.84 -4.39
N GLU A 34 -10.37 -11.48 -4.68
CA GLU A 34 -9.41 -11.95 -3.67
C GLU A 34 -8.47 -10.81 -3.25
N ILE A 35 -8.03 -9.97 -4.19
CA ILE A 35 -7.28 -8.73 -3.89
C ILE A 35 -8.07 -7.83 -2.94
N GLU A 36 -9.36 -7.64 -3.18
CA GLU A 36 -10.23 -6.85 -2.29
C GLU A 36 -10.32 -7.43 -0.88
N LYS A 37 -10.20 -8.75 -0.71
CA LYS A 37 -10.17 -9.36 0.63
C LYS A 37 -8.82 -9.16 1.31
N ALA A 38 -7.71 -9.23 0.55
CA ALA A 38 -6.36 -9.02 1.07
C ALA A 38 -6.04 -7.55 1.37
N ALA A 39 -6.60 -6.61 0.60
CA ALA A 39 -6.43 -5.16 0.73
C ALA A 39 -7.78 -4.40 0.58
N PRO A 40 -8.67 -4.47 1.58
CA PRO A 40 -10.07 -4.03 1.48
C PRO A 40 -10.28 -2.52 1.37
N TYR A 41 -9.21 -1.72 1.50
CA TYR A 41 -9.27 -0.28 1.33
C TYR A 41 -9.11 0.17 -0.12
N LEU A 42 -8.65 -0.70 -1.04
CA LEU A 42 -8.47 -0.37 -2.45
C LEU A 42 -9.74 0.14 -3.13
N THR A 43 -10.90 -0.34 -2.68
CA THR A 43 -12.22 0.05 -3.22
C THR A 43 -12.80 1.30 -2.57
N LYS A 44 -12.11 1.89 -1.59
CA LYS A 44 -12.57 3.08 -0.88
C LYS A 44 -12.11 4.34 -1.60
N ASP A 45 -12.95 5.37 -1.53
CA ASP A 45 -12.58 6.70 -1.98
C ASP A 45 -11.49 7.27 -1.05
N CYS A 46 -10.28 7.40 -1.58
CA CYS A 46 -9.11 7.94 -0.88
C CYS A 46 -8.18 8.62 -1.90
N ASP A 47 -7.23 9.43 -1.42
CA ASP A 47 -6.21 10.04 -2.25
C ASP A 47 -5.25 8.95 -2.77
N GLN A 48 -5.64 8.28 -3.86
CA GLN A 48 -4.90 7.17 -4.45
C GLN A 48 -4.70 7.28 -5.97
N ILE A 49 -3.59 6.72 -6.43
CA ILE A 49 -3.34 6.41 -7.84
C ILE A 49 -3.28 4.89 -7.93
N LEU A 50 -4.23 4.27 -8.63
CA LEU A 50 -4.27 2.83 -8.91
C LEU A 50 -4.06 2.61 -10.41
N VAL A 51 -3.01 1.90 -10.78
CA VAL A 51 -2.62 1.63 -12.17
C VAL A 51 -1.82 0.33 -12.24
N ASP A 52 -2.09 -0.53 -13.23
CA ASP A 52 -1.32 -1.74 -13.53
C ASP A 52 -0.95 -2.57 -12.28
N CYS A 53 -1.97 -2.95 -11.51
CA CYS A 53 -1.83 -3.74 -10.26
C CYS A 53 -0.94 -3.13 -9.17
N GLU A 54 -0.79 -1.80 -9.20
CA GLU A 54 -0.04 -1.03 -8.24
C GLU A 54 -0.86 0.16 -7.76
N ALA A 55 -0.72 0.51 -6.48
CA ALA A 55 -1.29 1.74 -5.97
C ALA A 55 -0.34 2.54 -5.09
N TRP A 56 -0.43 3.86 -5.21
CA TRP A 56 0.16 4.81 -4.27
C TRP A 56 -0.97 5.56 -3.58
N LEU A 57 -1.08 5.37 -2.27
CA LEU A 57 -2.06 6.01 -1.41
C LEU A 57 -1.37 7.10 -0.58
N LEU A 58 -2.06 8.22 -0.38
CA LEU A 58 -1.62 9.32 0.47
C LEU A 58 -2.59 9.55 1.62
N PHE A 59 -2.05 9.88 2.79
CA PHE A 59 -2.79 10.04 4.03
C PHE A 59 -2.36 11.32 4.75
N ASP A 60 -3.30 11.96 5.42
CA ASP A 60 -3.02 13.17 6.20
C ASP A 60 -2.31 12.86 7.53
N ASN A 61 -2.44 11.63 8.03
CA ASN A 61 -1.84 11.19 9.28
C ASN A 61 -1.32 9.75 9.21
N GLY A 62 -0.33 9.43 10.06
CA GLY A 62 0.32 8.12 10.08
C GLY A 62 -0.57 7.01 10.67
N GLU A 63 -1.49 7.33 11.58
CA GLU A 63 -2.38 6.33 12.18
C GLU A 63 -3.29 5.68 11.13
N GLU A 64 -3.83 6.47 10.21
CA GLU A 64 -4.66 5.99 9.11
C GLU A 64 -3.87 5.14 8.12
N MET A 65 -2.67 5.59 7.75
CA MET A 65 -1.74 4.82 6.93
C MET A 65 -1.42 3.47 7.57
N HIS A 66 -1.02 3.44 8.84
CA HIS A 66 -0.70 2.20 9.55
C HIS A 66 -1.92 1.30 9.69
N LYS A 67 -3.13 1.86 9.86
CA LYS A 67 -4.36 1.07 9.86
C LYS A 67 -4.58 0.34 8.53
N TYR A 68 -4.33 0.99 7.39
CA TYR A 68 -4.46 0.34 6.08
C TYR A 68 -3.35 -0.67 5.84
N TYR A 69 -2.12 -0.34 6.24
CA TYR A 69 -1.01 -1.28 6.23
C TYR A 69 -1.33 -2.55 7.03
N ASP A 70 -1.82 -2.41 8.26
CA ASP A 70 -2.21 -3.53 9.12
C ASP A 70 -3.43 -4.30 8.59
N GLN A 71 -4.22 -3.73 7.67
CA GLN A 71 -5.29 -4.44 6.96
C GLN A 71 -4.78 -5.20 5.73
N THR A 72 -3.53 -5.03 5.33
CA THR A 72 -2.98 -5.64 4.12
C THR A 72 -2.38 -7.00 4.43
N VAL A 73 -2.89 -8.04 3.77
CA VAL A 73 -2.37 -9.40 3.88
C VAL A 73 -1.25 -9.63 2.85
N GLY A 74 -0.04 -9.85 3.37
CA GLY A 74 1.15 -10.21 2.60
C GLY A 74 1.37 -11.74 2.54
N GLY A 75 2.58 -12.17 2.17
CA GLY A 75 2.95 -13.58 2.06
C GLY A 75 3.01 -14.31 3.41
N ASP A 76 3.17 -13.58 4.52
CA ASP A 76 3.06 -14.12 5.88
C ASP A 76 1.61 -14.50 6.28
N GLY A 77 0.62 -14.09 5.47
CA GLY A 77 -0.78 -14.40 5.68
C GLY A 77 -1.52 -13.43 6.61
N PRO A 78 -2.56 -13.90 7.33
CA PRO A 78 -3.46 -13.05 8.10
C PRO A 78 -2.75 -12.11 9.08
N THR A 79 -3.27 -10.89 9.17
CA THR A 79 -2.82 -9.88 10.14
C THR A 79 -3.76 -9.82 11.35
N LYS A 80 -3.45 -8.95 12.31
CA LYS A 80 -4.37 -8.67 13.43
C LYS A 80 -5.68 -8.01 12.97
N LEU A 81 -5.67 -7.28 11.86
CA LEU A 81 -6.83 -6.52 11.36
C LEU A 81 -7.46 -7.11 10.10
N ASN A 82 -6.86 -8.14 9.52
CA ASN A 82 -7.39 -8.85 8.36
C ASN A 82 -7.14 -10.37 8.50
N ASN A 83 -8.23 -11.14 8.60
CA ASN A 83 -8.18 -12.59 8.77
C ASN A 83 -8.19 -13.37 7.44
N TYR A 84 -8.07 -12.70 6.30
CA TYR A 84 -8.00 -13.34 4.99
C TYR A 84 -6.77 -14.26 4.92
N ASN A 85 -7.00 -15.51 4.50
CA ASN A 85 -5.99 -16.57 4.41
C ASN A 85 -6.08 -17.31 3.06
N GLY A 86 -6.50 -16.59 2.01
CA GLY A 86 -6.57 -17.13 0.66
C GLY A 86 -5.23 -17.02 -0.06
N LEU A 87 -5.26 -17.14 -1.38
CA LEU A 87 -4.05 -17.17 -2.20
C LEU A 87 -3.52 -15.79 -2.59
N ALA A 88 -4.36 -14.75 -2.52
CA ALA A 88 -3.95 -13.41 -2.92
C ALA A 88 -2.93 -12.81 -1.95
N VAL A 89 -1.84 -12.27 -2.49
CA VAL A 89 -0.76 -11.67 -1.71
C VAL A 89 -0.54 -10.24 -2.17
N VAL A 90 -0.68 -9.29 -1.23
CA VAL A 90 -0.48 -7.87 -1.49
C VAL A 90 0.78 -7.39 -0.79
N TYR A 91 1.76 -6.97 -1.57
CA TYR A 91 2.93 -6.26 -1.07
C TYR A 91 2.55 -4.84 -0.66
N ALA A 92 3.09 -4.34 0.45
CA ALA A 92 2.88 -3.01 0.98
C ALA A 92 4.16 -2.42 1.58
N LEU A 93 4.40 -1.15 1.29
CA LEU A 93 5.51 -0.35 1.79
C LEU A 93 5.01 1.03 2.22
N THR A 94 5.36 1.48 3.43
CA THR A 94 4.93 2.78 3.97
C THR A 94 6.05 3.81 4.00
N CYS A 95 5.67 5.08 3.96
CA CYS A 95 6.59 6.21 3.95
C CYS A 95 6.01 7.44 4.67
N ASN A 96 6.83 8.12 5.46
CA ASN A 96 6.43 9.32 6.21
C ASN A 96 6.58 10.63 5.41
N PRO A 97 6.09 11.77 5.94
CA PRO A 97 6.14 13.07 5.26
C PRO A 97 7.55 13.59 4.94
N HIS A 98 8.61 12.97 5.47
CA HIS A 98 9.99 13.32 5.16
C HIS A 98 10.57 12.48 3.99
N GLY A 99 9.78 11.56 3.44
CA GLY A 99 10.23 10.62 2.40
C GLY A 99 11.04 9.45 2.98
N GLN A 100 10.92 9.16 4.28
CA GLN A 100 11.59 8.03 4.92
C GLN A 100 10.65 6.84 4.93
N LEU A 101 11.15 5.66 4.59
CA LEU A 101 10.38 4.41 4.65
C LEU A 101 10.24 3.95 6.10
N GLU A 102 9.09 3.36 6.45
CA GLU A 102 8.79 2.98 7.84
C GLU A 102 8.48 1.48 8.02
N ASN A 103 7.64 0.90 7.16
CA ASN A 103 7.23 -0.51 7.24
C ASN A 103 7.14 -1.15 5.87
N GLU A 104 7.38 -2.44 5.82
CA GLU A 104 7.28 -3.30 4.65
C GLU A 104 6.73 -4.65 5.11
N ASN A 105 5.69 -5.15 4.43
CA ASN A 105 5.16 -6.48 4.71
C ASN A 105 5.87 -7.52 3.83
N THR A 106 5.88 -8.77 4.31
CA THR A 106 6.40 -9.94 3.58
C THR A 106 5.30 -10.96 3.35
#